data_AF-A0A6J4UKN0-F1
#
_entry.id   AF-A0A6J4UKN0-F1
#
_cell.length_a   1.000
_cell.length_b   1.000
_cell.length_c   1.000
_cell.angle_alpha   90.00
_cell.angle_beta   90.00
_cell.angle_gamma   90.00
#
_symmetry.space_group_name_H-M   'P 1'
#
loop_
_entity.id
_entity.type
_entity.pdbx_description
1 polymer ?
#
loop_
_entity_poly.entity_id
_entity_poly.type
_entity_poly.pdbx_seq_one_letter_code
_entity_poly.pdbx_strand_id
1 'polypeptide(L)'
;QLVQNENFNEASVFRLWGVIIVLAVFVTIAATILTHVVSAVVEAVRTGEKDPKIEDFEDERDQLIDLKGTKITYTSYSLGAFLAMLTFAFGQPPLVMFTLLIFFGVLAQIIGDTLRLLLYQRGF
;
A
#
# COMPACT_ATOMS: atom_id res chain seq x y z
N GLN A 1 5.40 -36.80 19.65
CA GLN A 1 4.95 -35.46 20.13
C GLN A 1 6.03 -34.38 20.01
N LEU A 2 6.98 -34.47 19.05
CA LEU A 2 8.13 -33.55 18.95
C LEU A 2 8.10 -32.61 17.72
N VAL A 3 6.94 -32.43 17.08
CA VAL A 3 6.82 -31.60 15.85
C VAL A 3 6.07 -30.28 16.10
N GLN A 4 5.66 -29.98 17.34
CA GLN A 4 4.78 -28.84 17.65
C GLN A 4 5.41 -27.71 18.48
N ASN A 5 6.74 -27.67 18.67
CA ASN A 5 7.39 -26.68 19.55
C ASN A 5 8.33 -25.68 18.83
N GLU A 6 8.25 -25.52 17.51
CA GLU A 6 8.85 -24.36 16.81
C GLU A 6 7.86 -23.18 16.73
N ASN A 7 7.01 -23.03 17.75
CA ASN A 7 5.95 -22.04 17.80
C ASN A 7 6.54 -20.64 17.97
N PHE A 8 6.41 -19.81 16.92
CA PHE A 8 6.44 -18.34 16.97
C PHE A 8 7.54 -17.72 17.85
N ASN A 9 8.77 -18.20 17.76
CA ASN A 9 9.91 -17.52 18.39
C ASN A 9 10.10 -16.16 17.71
N GLU A 10 10.40 -15.10 18.47
CA GLU A 10 10.51 -13.72 17.95
C GLU A 10 11.42 -13.65 16.70
N ALA A 11 12.58 -14.29 16.75
CA ALA A 11 13.53 -14.35 15.64
C ALA A 11 12.94 -14.99 14.37
N SER A 12 12.09 -16.02 14.52
CA SER A 12 11.40 -16.65 13.38
C SER A 12 10.33 -15.74 12.78
N VAL A 13 9.60 -15.01 13.63
CA VAL A 13 8.57 -14.05 13.20
C VAL A 13 9.20 -12.88 12.45
N PHE A 14 10.28 -12.29 12.98
CA PHE A 14 11.03 -11.24 12.29
C PHE A 14 11.61 -11.71 10.95
N ARG A 15 12.20 -12.92 10.90
CA ARG A 15 12.73 -13.49 9.65
C ARG A 15 11.61 -13.69 8.61
N LEU A 16 10.49 -14.26 9.02
CA LEU A 16 9.33 -14.48 8.15
C LEU A 16 8.81 -13.16 7.59
N TRP A 17 8.59 -12.15 8.44
CA TRP A 17 8.11 -10.84 7.98
C TRP A 17 9.12 -10.10 7.11
N GLY A 18 10.42 -10.20 7.39
CA GLY A 18 11.46 -9.66 6.52
C GLY A 18 11.39 -10.26 5.11
N VAL A 19 11.26 -11.58 5.00
CA VAL A 19 11.09 -12.26 3.70
C VAL A 19 9.80 -11.83 3.00
N ILE A 20 8.68 -11.77 3.73
CA ILE A 20 7.39 -11.35 3.18
C ILE A 20 7.46 -9.92 2.65
N ILE A 21 8.04 -8.97 3.38
CA ILE A 21 8.16 -7.57 2.95
C ILE A 21 8.99 -7.47 1.67
N VAL A 22 10.15 -8.14 1.63
CA VAL A 22 11.00 -8.14 0.44
C VAL A 22 10.25 -8.73 -0.75
N LEU A 23 9.59 -9.88 -0.58
CA LEU A 23 8.80 -10.51 -1.63
C LEU A 23 7.65 -9.60 -2.08
N ALA A 24 6.94 -8.95 -1.15
CA ALA A 24 5.85 -8.04 -1.45
C ALA A 24 6.32 -6.84 -2.29
N VAL A 25 7.51 -6.29 -2.02
CA VAL A 25 8.10 -5.22 -2.85
C VAL A 25 8.31 -5.70 -4.28
N PHE A 26 8.94 -6.86 -4.48
CA PHE A 26 9.17 -7.41 -5.82
C PHE A 26 7.86 -7.72 -6.56
N VAL A 27 6.89 -8.33 -5.88
CA VAL A 27 5.57 -8.62 -6.45
C VAL A 27 4.85 -7.32 -6.82
N THR A 28 4.93 -6.29 -5.99
CA THR A 28 4.30 -4.97 -6.26
C THR A 28 4.91 -4.33 -7.49
N ILE A 29 6.25 -4.29 -7.59
CA ILE A 29 6.95 -3.73 -8.77
C ILE A 29 6.53 -4.49 -10.03
N ALA A 30 6.53 -5.83 -10.00
CA ALA A 30 6.13 -6.64 -11.13
C ALA A 30 4.67 -6.41 -11.52
N ALA A 31 3.76 -6.33 -10.55
CA ALA A 31 2.34 -6.06 -10.76
C ALA A 31 2.10 -4.67 -11.35
N THR A 32 2.80 -3.64 -10.88
CA THR A 32 2.70 -2.28 -11.43
C THR A 32 3.16 -2.25 -12.89
N ILE A 33 4.31 -2.83 -13.21
CA ILE A 33 4.82 -2.90 -14.59
C ILE A 33 3.81 -3.63 -15.49
N LEU A 34 3.32 -4.79 -15.05
CA LEU A 34 2.35 -5.56 -15.79
C LEU A 34 1.06 -4.77 -16.04
N THR A 35 0.58 -4.04 -15.03
CA THR A 35 -0.62 -3.20 -15.13
C THR A 35 -0.44 -2.10 -16.18
N HIS A 36 0.68 -1.38 -16.19
CA HIS A 36 0.95 -0.36 -17.21
C HIS A 36 1.02 -0.96 -18.62
N VAL A 37 1.73 -2.08 -18.79
CA VAL A 37 1.85 -2.74 -20.10
C VAL A 37 0.49 -3.23 -20.61
N VAL A 38 -0.28 -3.91 -19.76
CA VAL A 38 -1.61 -4.42 -20.13
C VAL A 38 -2.55 -3.27 -20.47
N SER A 39 -2.58 -2.20 -19.66
CA SER A 39 -3.42 -1.03 -19.95
C SER A 39 -3.07 -0.39 -21.28
N ALA A 40 -1.79 -0.21 -21.59
CA ALA A 40 -1.34 0.34 -22.87
C ALA A 40 -1.76 -0.54 -24.07
N VAL A 41 -1.63 -1.87 -23.94
CA VAL A 41 -2.05 -2.82 -24.99
C VAL A 41 -3.58 -2.78 -25.18
N VAL A 42 -4.35 -2.76 -24.09
CA VAL A 42 -5.82 -2.70 -24.14
C VAL A 42 -6.28 -1.42 -24.85
N GLU A 43 -5.65 -0.29 -24.55
CA GLU A 43 -5.99 0.99 -25.18
C GLU A 43 -5.65 1.00 -26.67
N ALA A 44 -4.43 0.57 -27.04
CA ALA A 44 -4.00 0.50 -28.44
C ALA A 44 -4.93 -0.39 -29.31
N VAL A 45 -5.41 -1.50 -28.75
CA VAL A 45 -6.36 -2.38 -29.44
C VAL A 45 -7.74 -1.72 -29.61
N ARG A 46 -8.18 -0.91 -28.64
CA ARG A 46 -9.50 -0.25 -28.68
C ARG A 46 -9.53 0.94 -29.64
N THR A 47 -8.50 1.80 -29.62
CA THR A 47 -8.44 3.01 -30.46
C THR A 47 -7.91 2.74 -31.86
N GLY A 48 -7.17 1.65 -32.08
CA GLY A 48 -6.61 1.30 -33.39
C GLY A 48 -5.47 2.24 -33.84
N GLU A 49 -5.06 3.17 -32.99
CA GLU A 49 -3.90 4.02 -33.19
C GLU A 49 -2.63 3.24 -32.81
N LYS A 50 -1.60 3.28 -33.67
CA LYS A 50 -0.31 2.62 -33.42
C LYS A 50 0.52 3.31 -32.34
N ASP A 51 0.11 4.52 -31.98
CA ASP A 51 0.72 5.37 -30.96
C ASP A 51 -0.44 6.06 -30.23
N PRO A 52 -1.21 5.32 -29.40
CA PRO A 52 -2.28 5.94 -28.62
C PRO A 52 -1.59 6.96 -27.73
N LYS A 53 -1.84 8.24 -28.01
CA LYS A 53 -1.50 9.28 -27.05
C LYS A 53 -2.35 8.98 -25.85
N ILE A 54 -1.75 8.39 -24.81
CA ILE A 54 -2.36 8.38 -23.50
C ILE A 54 -2.49 9.88 -23.20
N GLU A 55 -3.68 10.46 -23.42
CA GLU A 55 -4.01 11.80 -22.97
C GLU A 55 -4.09 11.73 -21.45
N ASP A 56 -2.95 11.53 -20.83
CA ASP A 56 -2.72 11.69 -19.39
C ASP A 56 -2.61 13.19 -19.13
N PHE A 57 -3.67 13.91 -19.48
CA PHE A 57 -3.84 15.31 -19.09
C PHE A 57 -4.29 15.29 -17.63
N GLU A 58 -3.37 14.94 -16.76
CA GLU A 58 -3.52 15.12 -15.33
C GLU A 58 -3.62 16.63 -15.08
N ASP A 59 -4.83 17.09 -14.70
CA ASP A 59 -5.06 18.50 -14.37
C ASP A 59 -4.27 18.87 -13.12
N GLU A 60 -3.86 20.14 -12.98
CA GLU A 60 -3.26 20.65 -11.75
C GLU A 60 -4.14 20.33 -10.54
N ARG A 61 -5.47 20.31 -10.75
CA ARG A 61 -6.45 19.91 -9.75
C ARG A 61 -6.27 18.45 -9.29
N ASP A 62 -6.13 17.52 -10.21
CA ASP A 62 -6.01 16.09 -9.88
C ASP A 62 -4.69 15.81 -9.16
N GLN A 63 -3.61 16.48 -9.55
CA GLN A 63 -2.32 16.42 -8.84
C GLN A 63 -2.44 16.94 -7.40
N LEU A 64 -3.19 18.02 -7.17
CA LEU A 64 -3.43 18.55 -5.83
C LEU A 64 -4.30 17.62 -4.97
N ILE A 65 -5.30 16.96 -5.58
CA ILE A 65 -6.12 15.95 -4.90
C ILE A 65 -5.25 14.77 -4.48
N ASP A 66 -4.40 14.27 -5.38
CA ASP A 66 -3.52 13.16 -5.08
C ASP A 66 -2.54 13.51 -3.97
N LEU A 67 -1.90 14.68 -4.03
CA LEU A 67 -0.96 15.13 -3.01
C LEU A 67 -1.63 15.24 -1.62
N LYS A 68 -2.86 15.75 -1.56
CA LYS A 68 -3.65 15.82 -0.31
C LYS A 68 -3.98 14.42 0.21
N GLY A 69 -4.44 13.52 -0.66
CA GLY A 69 -4.74 12.12 -0.33
C GLY A 69 -3.51 11.39 0.22
N THR A 70 -2.38 11.51 -0.47
CA THR A 70 -1.08 10.94 -0.09
C THR A 70 -0.61 11.50 1.25
N LYS A 71 -0.73 12.83 1.48
CA LYS A 71 -0.37 13.45 2.76
C LYS A 71 -1.16 12.86 3.94
N ILE A 72 -2.47 12.70 3.78
CA ILE A 72 -3.33 12.13 4.84
C ILE A 72 -3.06 10.64 5.05
N THR A 73 -2.82 9.90 3.96
CA THR A 73 -2.41 8.48 4.02
C THR A 73 -1.14 8.32 4.84
N TYR A 74 -0.08 9.09 4.54
CA TYR A 74 1.17 8.98 5.28
C TYR A 74 1.08 9.48 6.72
N THR A 75 0.29 10.52 6.97
CA THR A 75 0.10 11.01 8.35
C THR A 75 -0.63 9.97 9.21
N SER A 76 -1.71 9.38 8.68
CA SER A 76 -2.47 8.34 9.38
C SER A 76 -1.65 7.06 9.55
N TYR A 77 -0.92 6.63 8.52
CA TYR A 77 -0.03 5.47 8.62
C TYR A 77 1.10 5.69 9.62
N SER A 78 1.74 6.86 9.63
CA SER A 78 2.81 7.18 10.58
C SER A 78 2.34 7.10 12.03
N LEU A 79 1.15 7.64 12.32
CA LEU A 79 0.54 7.52 13.65
C LEU A 79 0.26 6.06 14.02
N GLY A 80 -0.31 5.29 13.10
CA GLY A 80 -0.59 3.86 13.31
C GLY A 80 0.66 3.02 13.49
N ALA A 81 1.71 3.29 12.71
CA ALA A 81 3.00 2.64 12.84
C ALA A 81 3.67 2.97 14.17
N PHE A 82 3.59 4.23 14.62
CA PHE A 82 4.06 4.61 15.95
C PHE A 82 3.34 3.82 17.05
N LEU A 83 2.01 3.70 16.98
CA LEU A 83 1.24 2.90 17.93
C LEU A 83 1.62 1.41 17.88
N ALA A 84 1.81 0.85 16.70
CA ALA A 84 2.25 -0.53 16.53
C ALA A 84 3.62 -0.77 17.20
N MET A 85 4.60 0.11 16.96
CA MET A 85 5.91 0.04 17.60
C MET A 85 5.83 0.20 19.12
N LEU A 86 4.94 1.05 19.61
CA LEU A 86 4.72 1.27 21.03
C LEU A 86 4.16 0.03 21.74
N THR A 87 3.32 -0.77 21.06
CA THR A 87 2.88 -2.07 21.61
C THR A 87 4.06 -3.03 21.82
N PHE A 88 4.99 -3.10 20.86
CA PHE A 88 6.20 -3.91 20.99
C PHE A 88 7.11 -3.41 22.12
N ALA A 89 7.27 -2.08 22.25
CA ALA A 89 8.03 -1.47 23.34
C ALA A 89 7.49 -1.82 24.73
N PHE A 90 6.18 -2.06 24.86
CA PHE A 90 5.54 -2.54 26.08
C PHE A 90 5.58 -4.07 26.27
N GLY A 91 6.39 -4.78 25.50
CA GLY A 91 6.62 -6.22 25.65
C GLY A 91 5.53 -7.09 25.02
N GLN A 92 4.69 -6.53 24.14
CA GLN A 92 3.77 -7.36 23.35
C GLN A 92 4.55 -8.19 22.33
N PRO A 93 4.04 -9.38 21.95
CA PRO A 93 4.69 -10.22 20.94
C PRO A 93 4.87 -9.48 19.60
N PRO A 94 5.96 -9.73 18.84
CA PRO A 94 6.17 -9.11 17.52
C PRO A 94 5.01 -9.30 16.55
N LEU A 95 4.26 -10.40 16.69
CA LEU A 95 3.07 -10.68 15.88
C LEU A 95 2.00 -9.59 16.03
N VAL A 96 1.81 -9.05 17.24
CA VAL A 96 0.84 -7.96 17.50
C VAL A 96 1.29 -6.69 16.77
N MET A 97 2.57 -6.35 16.85
CA MET A 97 3.16 -5.21 16.14
C MET A 97 2.94 -5.31 14.63
N PHE A 98 3.29 -6.43 14.01
CA PHE A 98 3.10 -6.62 12.56
C PHE A 98 1.63 -6.59 12.15
N THR A 99 0.75 -7.18 12.97
CA THR A 99 -0.71 -7.14 12.72
C THR A 99 -1.21 -5.70 12.74
N LEU A 100 -0.78 -4.90 13.70
CA LEU A 100 -1.14 -3.48 13.79
C LEU A 100 -0.54 -2.66 12.64
N LEU A 101 0.71 -2.92 12.23
CA LEU A 101 1.31 -2.26 11.06
C LEU A 101 0.47 -2.47 9.80
N ILE A 102 0.03 -3.71 9.56
CA ILE A 102 -0.84 -4.01 8.42
C ILE A 102 -2.20 -3.35 8.56
N PHE A 103 -2.83 -3.50 9.73
CA PHE A 103 -4.15 -2.93 9.99
C PHE A 103 -4.14 -1.41 9.75
N PHE A 104 -3.18 -0.69 10.32
CA PHE A 104 -3.05 0.75 10.11
C PHE A 104 -2.61 1.11 8.70
N GLY A 105 -1.82 0.28 8.03
CA GLY A 105 -1.48 0.45 6.61
C GLY A 105 -2.72 0.43 5.71
N VAL A 106 -3.56 -0.60 5.86
CA VAL A 106 -4.81 -0.73 5.11
C VAL A 106 -5.78 0.40 5.49
N LEU A 107 -5.93 0.69 6.78
CA LEU A 107 -6.82 1.76 7.24
C LEU A 107 -6.38 3.14 6.73
N ALA A 108 -5.08 3.42 6.70
CA ALA A 108 -4.53 4.66 6.14
C ALA A 108 -4.83 4.79 4.65
N GLN A 109 -4.69 3.71 3.87
CA GLN A 109 -5.04 3.69 2.44
C GLN A 109 -6.53 3.96 2.24
N ILE A 110 -7.40 3.28 2.98
CA ILE A 110 -8.86 3.49 2.91
C ILE A 110 -9.22 4.96 3.20
N ILE A 111 -8.62 5.56 4.23
CA ILE A 111 -8.85 6.97 4.57
C ILE A 111 -8.38 7.88 3.42
N GLY A 112 -7.19 7.64 2.88
CA GLY A 112 -6.63 8.39 1.77
C GLY A 112 -7.51 8.37 0.52
N ASP A 113 -7.92 7.17 0.11
CA ASP A 113 -8.75 6.96 -1.07
C ASP A 113 -10.16 7.51 -0.89
N THR A 114 -10.74 7.35 0.30
CA THR A 114 -12.03 7.98 0.63
C THR A 114 -11.94 9.50 0.54
N LEU A 115 -10.84 10.09 1.02
CA LEU A 115 -10.64 11.54 0.93
C LEU A 115 -10.48 12.00 -0.52
N ARG A 116 -9.72 11.27 -1.34
CA ARG A 116 -9.60 11.54 -2.79
C ARG A 116 -10.96 11.54 -3.47
N LEU A 117 -11.78 10.50 -3.22
CA LEU A 117 -13.13 10.38 -3.77
C LEU A 117 -14.04 11.53 -3.31
N LEU A 118 -13.98 11.92 -2.04
CA LEU A 118 -14.77 13.03 -1.50
C LEU A 118 -14.34 14.39 -2.06
N LEU A 119 -13.04 14.63 -2.24
CA LEU A 119 -12.52 15.85 -2.86
C LEU A 119 -12.95 15.95 -4.32
N TYR A 120 -12.89 14.84 -5.05
CA TYR A 120 -13.33 14.76 -6.44
C TYR A 120 -14.84 15.06 -6.58
N GLN A 121 -15.69 14.48 -5.73
CA GLN A 121 -17.13 14.74 -5.73
C GLN A 121 -17.50 16.19 -5.36
N ARG A 122 -16.67 16.86 -4.56
CA ARG A 122 -16.91 18.25 -4.14
C ARG A 122 -16.44 19.28 -5.16
N GLY A 123 -15.88 18.85 -6.30
CA GLY A 123 -15.38 19.73 -7.35
C GLY A 123 -14.21 20.61 -6.91
N PHE A 124 -13.45 20.15 -5.91
CA PHE A 124 -12.20 20.78 -5.50
C PHE A 124 -11.05 20.31 -6.38
#